data_AF-W9C8K6-F1
#
_entry.id   AF-W9C8K6-F1
#
_cell.length_a   1.000
_cell.length_b   1.000
_cell.length_c   1.000
_cell.angle_alpha   90.00
_cell.angle_beta   90.00
_cell.angle_gamma   90.00
#
_symmetry.space_group_name_H-M   'P 1'
#
loop_
_entity.id
_entity.type
_entity.pdbx_description
1 polymer ?
#
loop_
_entity_poly.entity_id
_entity_poly.type
_entity_poly.pdbx_seq_one_letter_code
_entity_poly.pdbx_strand_id
1 'polypeptide(L)'
;MAERKNKNGGRYLCDQCLGTECLEDRDKDLLKEDEAAVGTDEVEVRSEDQDKINRFSRLHQREIGLDDELKSEHIVVQKEKKDFDDVSDELELIDEDDLIFFLKVQNRRFISLPLPEVQELLTKSTENIEEEVTVVEEKLSTIREEMTQLKVELYARFGRSINLETVEIS
;
A
#
# COMPACT_ATOMS: atom_id res chain seq x y z
N MET A 1 -7.29 2.30 -48.33
CA MET A 1 -6.32 3.19 -47.65
C MET A 1 -6.31 4.53 -48.37
N ALA A 2 -6.62 5.62 -47.68
CA ALA A 2 -6.62 6.97 -48.26
C ALA A 2 -5.45 7.77 -47.66
N GLU A 3 -4.63 8.40 -48.51
CA GLU A 3 -3.57 9.31 -48.04
C GLU A 3 -4.19 10.57 -47.45
N ARG A 4 -3.88 10.90 -46.18
CA ARG A 4 -4.25 12.18 -45.57
C ARG A 4 -3.01 12.97 -45.17
N LYS A 5 -3.15 14.29 -45.17
CA LYS A 5 -2.13 15.24 -44.71
C LYS A 5 -2.41 15.68 -43.28
N ASN A 6 -1.37 15.81 -42.48
CA ASN A 6 -1.44 16.34 -41.13
C ASN A 6 -1.40 17.87 -41.11
N LYS A 7 -1.68 18.47 -39.95
CA LYS A 7 -1.64 19.93 -39.73
C LYS A 7 -0.26 20.57 -40.00
N ASN A 8 0.80 19.75 -40.11
CA ASN A 8 2.18 20.14 -40.46
C ASN A 8 2.59 19.73 -41.90
N GLY A 9 1.64 19.32 -42.75
CA GLY A 9 1.89 18.93 -44.15
C GLY A 9 2.49 17.54 -44.39
N GLY A 10 2.74 16.75 -43.34
CA GLY A 10 3.20 15.36 -43.44
C GLY A 10 2.07 14.41 -43.87
N ARG A 11 2.34 13.49 -44.79
CA ARG A 11 1.36 12.47 -45.22
C ARG A 11 1.51 11.21 -44.38
N TYR A 12 0.38 10.65 -43.93
CA TYR A 12 0.35 9.36 -43.25
C TYR A 12 -0.84 8.50 -43.71
N LEU A 13 -0.68 7.20 -43.53
CA LEU A 13 -1.66 6.16 -43.85
C LEU A 13 -2.42 5.84 -42.56
N CYS A 14 -3.74 6.03 -42.56
CA CYS A 14 -4.63 5.69 -41.45
C CYS A 14 -5.37 4.39 -41.80
N ASP A 15 -5.14 3.33 -41.03
CA ASP A 15 -5.66 1.98 -41.28
C ASP A 15 -6.95 1.65 -40.52
N GLN A 16 -7.52 2.61 -39.78
CA GLN A 16 -8.76 2.43 -39.04
C GLN A 16 -9.75 3.56 -39.36
N CYS A 17 -10.52 3.36 -40.43
CA CYS A 17 -11.63 4.23 -40.81
C CYS A 17 -12.96 3.48 -40.62
N LEU A 18 -13.69 3.79 -39.56
CA LEU A 18 -15.14 3.56 -39.49
C LEU A 18 -15.83 4.92 -39.49
N GLY A 19 -16.16 5.44 -40.68
CA GLY A 19 -16.90 6.69 -40.86
C GLY A 19 -16.05 7.95 -41.09
N THR A 20 -16.70 9.11 -40.98
CA THR A 20 -16.20 10.45 -41.34
C THR A 20 -15.53 11.25 -40.22
N GLU A 21 -15.36 10.70 -39.01
CA GLU A 21 -14.80 11.43 -37.86
C GLU A 21 -13.58 10.72 -37.26
N CYS A 22 -12.50 11.48 -37.04
CA CYS A 22 -11.27 11.03 -36.40
C CYS A 22 -11.45 11.04 -34.87
N LEU A 23 -11.10 9.93 -34.20
CA LEU A 23 -11.31 9.76 -32.76
C LEU A 23 -10.30 10.50 -31.87
N GLU A 24 -9.30 11.18 -32.43
CA GLU A 24 -8.23 11.85 -31.66
C GLU A 24 -8.48 13.34 -31.36
N ASP A 25 -9.58 13.93 -31.87
CA ASP A 25 -9.87 15.36 -31.67
C ASP A 25 -10.79 15.65 -30.45
N ARG A 26 -11.28 14.64 -29.71
CA ARG A 26 -12.15 14.87 -28.53
C ARG A 26 -11.41 15.14 -27.22
N ASP A 27 -10.18 14.64 -27.06
CA ASP A 27 -9.47 14.72 -25.77
C ASP A 27 -8.63 16.01 -25.63
N LYS A 28 -8.58 16.85 -26.68
CA LYS A 28 -7.75 18.07 -26.68
C LYS A 28 -8.51 19.37 -26.40
N ASP A 29 -9.83 19.36 -26.54
CA ASP A 29 -10.66 20.55 -26.33
C ASP A 29 -11.23 20.64 -24.89
N LEU A 30 -11.22 19.56 -24.10
CA LEU A 30 -11.50 19.64 -22.65
C LEU A 30 -10.31 20.13 -21.80
N LEU A 31 -9.12 20.30 -22.40
CA LEU A 31 -7.90 20.71 -21.69
C LEU A 31 -7.47 22.16 -21.96
N LYS A 32 -8.22 22.92 -22.77
CA LYS A 32 -7.81 24.27 -23.20
C LYS A 32 -8.76 25.40 -22.85
N GLU A 33 -9.96 25.12 -22.37
CA GLU A 33 -10.91 26.18 -21.98
C GLU A 33 -10.87 26.52 -20.48
N ASP A 34 -10.17 25.74 -19.66
CA ASP A 34 -10.00 25.99 -18.21
C ASP A 34 -8.70 26.76 -17.85
N GLU A 35 -7.91 27.18 -18.84
CA GLU A 35 -6.72 28.03 -18.65
C GLU A 35 -7.01 29.53 -18.77
N ALA A 36 -8.28 29.94 -18.67
CA ALA A 36 -8.69 31.34 -18.87
C ALA A 36 -9.63 31.87 -17.79
N ALA A 37 -9.42 31.54 -16.51
CA ALA A 37 -9.80 32.38 -15.37
C ALA A 37 -9.46 31.70 -14.04
N VAL A 38 -8.21 31.78 -13.58
CA VAL A 38 -7.93 31.61 -12.15
C VAL A 38 -7.10 32.80 -11.73
N GLY A 39 -7.78 33.77 -11.13
CA GLY A 39 -7.12 34.80 -10.36
C GLY A 39 -6.23 34.12 -9.33
N THR A 40 -4.93 34.41 -9.41
CA THR A 40 -3.98 34.10 -8.37
C THR A 40 -4.35 34.94 -7.14
N ASP A 41 -5.32 34.51 -6.36
CA ASP A 41 -5.30 34.81 -4.94
C ASP A 41 -4.03 34.11 -4.44
N GLU A 42 -2.95 34.89 -4.30
CA GLU A 42 -1.77 34.50 -3.54
C GLU A 42 -2.25 34.15 -2.12
N VAL A 43 -2.60 32.88 -1.91
CA VAL A 43 -3.02 32.39 -0.60
C VAL A 43 -1.81 32.55 0.32
N GLU A 44 -1.88 33.52 1.24
CA GLU A 44 -0.85 33.71 2.26
C GLU A 44 -0.71 32.43 3.10
N VAL A 45 0.44 31.77 2.98
CA VAL A 45 0.76 30.57 3.77
C VAL A 45 1.08 31.01 5.19
N ARG A 46 0.23 30.65 6.16
CA ARG A 46 0.51 30.88 7.58
C ARG A 46 1.45 29.81 8.12
N SER A 47 2.16 30.14 9.22
CA SER A 47 3.02 29.18 9.91
C SER A 47 2.27 27.89 10.31
N GLU A 48 1.00 28.01 10.73
CA GLU A 48 0.15 26.88 11.08
C GLU A 48 -0.09 25.92 9.90
N ASP A 49 -0.18 26.45 8.69
CA ASP A 49 -0.38 25.63 7.49
C ASP A 49 0.92 24.93 7.08
N GLN A 50 2.06 25.60 7.22
CA GLN A 50 3.36 24.98 7.00
C GLN A 50 3.62 23.84 7.99
N ASP A 51 3.19 23.98 9.24
CA ASP A 51 3.27 22.91 10.24
C ASP A 51 2.41 21.70 9.87
N LYS A 52 1.21 21.93 9.32
CA LYS A 52 0.34 20.87 8.80
C LYS A 52 0.95 20.16 7.58
N ILE A 53 1.55 20.91 6.65
CA ILE A 53 2.27 20.36 5.49
C ILE A 53 3.44 19.49 5.97
N ASN A 54 4.25 20.00 6.90
CA ASN A 54 5.38 19.26 7.46
C ASN A 54 4.93 17.99 8.19
N ARG A 55 3.81 18.06 8.94
CA ARG A 55 3.21 16.89 9.60
C ARG A 55 2.71 15.88 8.58
N PHE A 56 2.04 16.31 7.52
CA PHE A 56 1.55 15.46 6.45
C PHE A 56 2.69 14.70 5.78
N SER A 57 3.79 15.37 5.40
CA SER A 57 4.96 14.72 4.80
C SER A 57 5.58 13.67 5.73
N ARG A 58 5.66 13.95 7.04
CA ARG A 58 6.19 12.99 8.03
C ARG A 58 5.28 11.77 8.22
N LEU A 59 3.97 12.00 8.31
CA LEU A 59 3.00 10.92 8.45
C LEU A 59 2.99 10.02 7.22
N HIS A 60 3.12 10.59 6.02
CA HIS A 60 3.18 9.82 4.79
C HIS A 60 4.46 8.98 4.67
N GLN A 61 5.63 9.53 5.02
CA GLN A 61 6.87 8.74 5.11
C GLN A 61 6.73 7.58 6.10
N ARG A 62 6.05 7.82 7.22
CA ARG A 62 5.77 6.79 8.21
C ARG A 62 4.78 5.73 7.71
N GLU A 63 3.76 6.14 6.95
CA GLU A 63 2.83 5.21 6.30
C GLU A 63 3.57 4.27 5.35
N ILE A 64 4.41 4.80 4.46
CA ILE A 64 5.21 3.99 3.53
C ILE A 64 6.07 2.98 4.30
N GLY A 65 6.79 3.46 5.33
CA GLY A 65 7.64 2.58 6.14
C GLY A 65 6.85 1.46 6.84
N LEU A 66 5.66 1.76 7.37
CA LEU A 66 4.79 0.77 8.00
C LEU A 66 4.14 -0.18 6.99
N ASP A 67 3.83 0.29 5.78
CA ASP A 67 3.29 -0.56 4.71
C ASP A 67 4.34 -1.57 4.22
N ASP A 68 5.59 -1.14 4.11
CA ASP A 68 6.73 -2.02 3.82
C ASP A 68 7.02 -3.00 4.97
N GLU A 69 6.97 -2.53 6.22
CA GLU A 69 7.10 -3.38 7.41
C GLU A 69 6.01 -4.45 7.43
N LEU A 70 4.75 -4.06 7.23
CA LEU A 70 3.60 -4.96 7.20
C LEU A 70 3.68 -6.00 6.08
N LYS A 71 4.11 -5.60 4.88
CA LYS A 71 4.39 -6.56 3.79
C LYS A 71 5.47 -7.56 4.19
N SER A 72 6.55 -7.07 4.81
CA SER A 72 7.65 -7.94 5.25
C SER A 72 7.21 -8.92 6.33
N GLU A 73 6.39 -8.45 7.28
CA GLU A 73 5.83 -9.24 8.37
C GLU A 73 4.89 -10.31 7.82
N HIS A 74 4.02 -9.95 6.88
CA HIS A 74 3.14 -10.91 6.21
C HIS A 74 3.91 -12.02 5.48
N ILE A 75 5.05 -11.70 4.87
CA ILE A 75 5.94 -12.71 4.25
C ILE A 75 6.52 -13.65 5.32
N VAL A 76 6.95 -13.10 6.46
CA VAL A 76 7.47 -13.90 7.58
C VAL A 76 6.37 -14.80 8.15
N VAL A 77 5.18 -14.27 8.41
CA VAL A 77 4.02 -15.03 8.91
C VAL A 77 3.66 -16.18 7.97
N GLN A 78 3.56 -15.92 6.66
CA GLN A 78 3.26 -16.97 5.70
C GLN A 78 4.32 -18.07 5.69
N LYS A 79 5.59 -17.69 5.84
CA LYS A 79 6.68 -18.66 5.91
C LYS A 79 6.63 -19.47 7.20
N GLU A 80 6.50 -18.83 8.35
CA GLU A 80 6.45 -19.52 9.64
C GLU A 80 5.22 -20.42 9.77
N LYS A 81 4.07 -19.97 9.26
CA LYS A 81 2.86 -20.79 9.18
C LYS A 81 3.08 -22.04 8.34
N LYS A 82 3.71 -21.89 7.17
CA LYS A 82 4.06 -23.05 6.34
C LYS A 82 5.03 -23.98 7.06
N ASP A 83 6.07 -23.43 7.71
CA ASP A 83 7.03 -24.24 8.47
C ASP A 83 6.33 -25.01 9.61
N PHE A 84 5.33 -24.40 10.27
CA PHE A 84 4.52 -25.08 11.29
C PHE A 84 3.54 -26.10 10.72
N ASP A 85 2.94 -25.85 9.55
CA ASP A 85 2.08 -26.81 8.85
C ASP A 85 2.90 -28.03 8.42
N ASP A 86 4.09 -27.82 7.83
CA ASP A 86 5.02 -28.89 7.44
C ASP A 86 5.44 -29.73 8.68
N VAL A 87 5.72 -29.08 9.82
CA VAL A 87 6.00 -29.78 11.08
C VAL A 87 4.76 -30.54 11.58
N SER A 88 3.58 -29.94 11.51
CA SER A 88 2.33 -30.59 11.92
C SER A 88 2.06 -31.86 11.11
N ASP A 89 2.26 -31.80 9.80
CA ASP A 89 2.12 -32.94 8.89
C ASP A 89 3.10 -34.08 9.24
N GLU A 90 4.35 -33.75 9.61
CA GLU A 90 5.33 -34.74 10.09
C GLU A 90 4.92 -35.38 11.42
N LEU A 91 4.18 -34.65 12.27
CA LEU A 91 3.71 -35.12 13.56
C LEU A 91 2.47 -36.02 13.48
N GLU A 92 1.72 -36.04 12.37
CA GLU A 92 0.49 -36.85 12.22
C GLU A 92 0.71 -38.37 12.32
N LEU A 93 1.94 -38.83 12.05
CA LEU A 93 2.31 -40.24 12.08
C LEU A 93 2.92 -40.68 13.42
N ILE A 94 3.06 -39.77 14.38
CA ILE A 94 3.65 -40.03 15.69
C ILE A 94 2.54 -40.42 16.68
N ASP A 95 2.80 -41.45 17.49
CA ASP A 95 1.88 -41.85 18.55
C ASP A 95 1.78 -40.74 19.62
N GLU A 96 0.57 -40.49 20.16
CA GLU A 96 0.32 -39.39 21.11
C GLU A 96 1.19 -39.45 22.38
N ASP A 97 1.65 -40.64 22.75
CA ASP A 97 2.49 -40.92 23.92
C ASP A 97 4.01 -40.77 23.64
N ASP A 98 4.41 -40.60 22.37
CA ASP A 98 5.81 -40.48 22.00
C ASP A 98 6.37 -39.10 22.34
N LEU A 99 7.61 -39.12 22.82
CA LEU A 99 8.34 -37.94 23.26
C LEU A 99 9.04 -37.26 22.08
N ILE A 100 8.61 -36.05 21.75
CA ILE A 100 9.16 -35.25 20.65
C ILE A 100 10.22 -34.29 21.17
N PHE A 101 11.37 -34.26 20.51
CA PHE A 101 12.40 -33.24 20.76
C PHE A 101 12.01 -31.92 20.08
N PHE A 102 11.41 -31.02 20.86
CA PHE A 102 10.96 -29.72 20.39
C PHE A 102 11.98 -28.61 20.75
N LEU A 103 12.28 -27.72 19.79
CA LEU A 103 13.12 -26.55 20.03
C LEU A 103 12.27 -25.38 20.52
N LYS A 104 12.38 -25.02 21.80
CA LYS A 104 11.70 -23.85 22.33
C LYS A 104 12.47 -22.58 21.94
N VAL A 105 11.95 -21.84 20.95
CA VAL A 105 12.59 -20.65 20.35
C VAL A 105 12.92 -19.58 21.41
N GLN A 106 12.02 -19.33 22.37
CA GLN A 106 12.22 -18.31 23.43
C GLN A 106 13.47 -18.52 24.30
N ASN A 107 13.90 -19.77 24.51
CA ASN A 107 15.00 -20.10 25.43
C ASN A 107 16.18 -20.82 24.77
N ARG A 108 16.18 -21.00 23.44
CA ARG A 108 17.22 -21.72 22.67
C ARG A 108 17.61 -23.06 23.31
N ARG A 109 16.63 -23.82 23.82
CA ARG A 109 16.83 -25.14 24.44
C ARG A 109 15.90 -26.16 23.80
N PHE A 110 16.41 -27.36 23.60
CA PHE A 110 15.61 -28.52 23.24
C PHE A 110 14.95 -29.08 24.50
N ILE A 111 13.64 -29.31 24.43
CA ILE A 111 12.86 -29.95 25.47
C ILE A 111 12.12 -31.12 24.85
N SER A 112 12.02 -32.21 25.60
CA SER A 112 11.23 -33.36 25.22
C SER A 112 9.83 -33.16 25.77
N LEU A 113 8.84 -33.09 24.89
CA LEU A 113 7.44 -32.87 25.24
C LEU A 113 6.55 -33.93 24.58
N PRO A 114 5.43 -34.30 25.21
CA PRO A 114 4.43 -35.13 24.56
C PRO A 114 3.77 -34.35 23.40
N LEU A 115 3.29 -35.08 22.39
CA LEU A 115 2.64 -34.52 21.20
C LEU A 115 1.59 -33.42 21.47
N PRO A 116 0.63 -33.57 22.40
CA PRO A 116 -0.36 -32.53 22.66
C PRO A 116 0.25 -31.20 23.13
N GLU A 117 1.32 -31.24 23.92
CA GLU A 117 2.00 -30.01 24.38
C GLU A 117 2.76 -29.32 23.24
N VAL A 118 3.33 -30.09 22.30
CA VAL A 118 3.99 -29.54 21.12
C VAL A 118 2.98 -28.85 20.21
N GLN A 119 1.82 -29.48 19.99
CA GLN A 119 0.73 -28.90 19.19
C GLN A 119 0.20 -27.60 19.80
N GLU A 120 -0.02 -27.55 21.12
CA GLU A 120 -0.44 -26.32 21.80
C GLU A 120 0.59 -25.19 21.62
N LEU A 121 1.89 -25.51 21.71
CA LEU A 121 2.96 -24.52 21.49
C LEU A 121 3.02 -24.02 20.05
N LEU A 122 2.79 -24.89 19.07
CA LEU A 122 2.70 -24.51 17.65
C LEU A 122 1.54 -23.55 17.42
N THR A 123 0.33 -23.91 17.87
CA THR A 123 -0.87 -23.05 17.76
C THR A 123 -0.64 -21.69 18.40
N LYS A 124 -0.13 -21.66 19.63
CA LYS A 124 0.13 -20.41 20.34
C LYS A 124 1.19 -19.56 19.64
N SER A 125 2.19 -20.18 19.02
CA SER A 125 3.21 -19.45 18.26
C SER A 125 2.58 -18.76 17.04
N THR A 126 1.75 -19.49 16.29
CA THR A 126 0.98 -18.94 15.16
C THR A 126 0.07 -17.79 15.58
N GLU A 127 -0.65 -17.92 16.69
CA GLU A 127 -1.52 -16.86 17.23
C GLU A 127 -0.73 -15.57 17.56
N ASN A 128 0.42 -15.68 18.21
CA ASN A 128 1.23 -14.50 18.54
C ASN A 128 1.72 -13.78 17.28
N ILE A 129 2.13 -14.54 16.26
CA ILE A 129 2.62 -13.98 15.00
C ILE A 129 1.48 -13.28 14.24
N GLU A 130 0.26 -13.84 14.26
CA GLU A 130 -0.92 -13.18 13.70
C GLU A 130 -1.28 -11.90 14.49
N GLU A 131 -1.14 -11.90 15.82
CA GLU A 131 -1.36 -10.72 16.67
C GLU A 131 -0.38 -9.58 16.33
N GLU A 132 0.91 -9.87 16.10
CA GLU A 132 1.91 -8.86 15.71
C GLU A 132 1.50 -8.12 14.43
N VAL A 133 1.03 -8.85 13.41
CA VAL A 133 0.51 -8.27 12.15
C VAL A 133 -0.68 -7.35 12.41
N THR A 134 -1.64 -7.78 13.23
CA THR A 134 -2.84 -6.96 13.53
C THR A 134 -2.47 -5.64 14.20
N VAL A 135 -1.46 -5.64 15.08
CA VAL A 135 -0.98 -4.43 15.75
C VAL A 135 -0.36 -3.44 14.75
N VAL A 136 0.35 -3.93 13.73
CA VAL A 136 0.91 -3.07 12.67
C VAL A 136 -0.20 -2.54 11.77
N GLU A 137 -1.20 -3.36 11.42
CA GLU A 137 -2.40 -2.95 10.67
C GLU A 137 -3.16 -1.81 11.35
N GLU A 138 -3.40 -1.92 12.66
CA GLU A 138 -4.10 -0.89 13.44
C GLU A 138 -3.35 0.45 13.47
N LYS A 139 -2.01 0.41 13.64
CA LYS A 139 -1.16 1.61 13.58
C LYS A 139 -1.25 2.27 12.22
N LEU A 140 -1.26 1.47 11.15
CA LEU A 140 -1.34 1.95 9.77
C LEU A 140 -2.71 2.59 9.50
N SER A 141 -3.80 1.96 9.95
CA SER A 141 -5.16 2.54 9.88
C SER A 141 -5.24 3.90 10.55
N THR A 142 -4.69 4.02 11.77
CA THR A 142 -4.68 5.28 12.52
C THR A 142 -3.96 6.39 11.76
N ILE A 143 -2.81 6.08 11.15
CA ILE A 143 -2.05 7.05 10.35
C ILE A 143 -2.81 7.46 9.09
N ARG A 144 -3.46 6.53 8.40
CA ARG A 144 -4.30 6.81 7.22
C ARG A 144 -5.48 7.72 7.55
N GLU A 145 -6.10 7.52 8.71
CA GLU A 145 -7.17 8.40 9.20
C GLU A 145 -6.66 9.81 9.48
N GLU A 146 -5.55 9.95 10.22
CA GLU A 146 -4.92 11.25 10.48
C GLU A 146 -4.54 11.99 9.18
N MET A 147 -3.99 11.26 8.21
CA MET A 147 -3.64 11.83 6.91
C MET A 147 -4.86 12.29 6.11
N THR A 148 -5.95 11.52 6.13
CA THR A 148 -7.20 11.90 5.47
C THR A 148 -7.77 13.19 6.05
N GLN A 149 -7.77 13.32 7.38
CA GLN A 149 -8.20 14.54 8.05
C GLN A 149 -7.33 15.74 7.67
N LEU A 150 -6.00 15.58 7.67
CA LEU A 150 -5.07 16.63 7.26
C LEU A 150 -5.25 17.03 5.79
N LYS A 151 -5.51 16.07 4.87
CA LYS A 151 -5.82 16.38 3.47
C LYS A 151 -7.05 17.27 3.37
N VAL A 152 -8.16 16.91 4.03
CA VAL A 152 -9.40 17.71 4.00
C VAL A 152 -9.16 19.12 4.51
N GLU A 153 -8.42 19.29 5.61
CA GLU A 153 -8.10 20.60 6.16
C GLU A 153 -7.24 21.45 5.21
N LEU A 154 -6.23 20.84 4.57
CA LEU A 154 -5.33 21.52 3.64
C LEU A 154 -6.04 21.89 2.34
N TYR A 155 -6.84 21.00 1.76
CA TYR A 155 -7.63 21.29 0.55
C TYR A 155 -8.73 22.33 0.81
N ALA A 156 -9.36 22.35 2.00
CA ALA A 156 -10.34 23.38 2.35
C ALA A 156 -9.72 24.79 2.47
N ARG A 157 -8.43 24.88 2.82
CA ARG A 157 -7.71 26.14 3.01
C ARG A 157 -7.05 26.66 1.73
N PHE A 158 -6.41 25.79 0.97
CA PHE A 158 -5.62 26.16 -0.21
C PHE A 158 -6.33 25.85 -1.54
N GLY A 159 -7.40 25.08 -1.53
CA GLY A 159 -8.15 24.73 -2.74
C GLY A 159 -7.25 24.04 -3.78
N ARG A 160 -7.26 24.55 -5.02
CA ARG A 160 -6.46 24.02 -6.15
C ARG A 160 -5.03 24.55 -6.20
N SER A 161 -4.60 25.40 -5.26
CA SER A 161 -3.26 26.00 -5.28
C SER A 161 -2.16 25.11 -4.67
N ILE A 162 -2.54 24.00 -4.02
CA ILE A 162 -1.60 23.01 -3.47
C ILE A 162 -1.69 21.69 -4.22
N ASN A 163 -0.54 21.13 -4.60
CA ASN A 163 -0.45 19.82 -5.21
C ASN A 163 -0.04 18.79 -4.15
N LEU A 164 -1.02 18.21 -3.44
CA LEU A 164 -0.80 17.13 -2.47
C LEU A 164 -0.78 15.74 -3.13
N GLU A 165 -1.11 15.67 -4.43
CA GLU A 165 -1.20 14.43 -5.23
C GLU A 165 0.19 13.94 -5.67
N THR A 166 1.20 14.81 -5.78
CA THR A 166 2.55 14.44 -6.24
C THR A 166 3.36 13.58 -5.27
N VAL A 167 2.75 13.07 -4.21
CA VAL A 167 3.34 11.99 -3.39
C VAL A 167 2.78 10.62 -3.80
N GLU A 168 2.26 10.47 -5.01
CA GLU A 168 2.26 9.19 -5.71
C GLU A 168 3.61 9.01 -6.40
N ILE A 169 4.55 8.31 -5.74
CA ILE A 169 5.78 7.87 -6.37
C ILE A 169 5.61 6.40 -6.77
N SER A 170 5.42 6.21 -8.07
CA SER A 170 5.88 5.12 -8.96
C SER A 170 6.26 3.78 -8.35
#